data_AF-A0A7W0Y9I8-F1
#
_entry.id   AF-A0A7W0Y9I8-F1
#
_cell.length_a   1.000
_cell.length_b   1.000
_cell.length_c   1.000
_cell.angle_alpha   90.00
_cell.angle_beta   90.00
_cell.angle_gamma   90.00
#
_symmetry.space_group_name_H-M   'P 1'
#
loop_
_entity.id
_entity.type
_entity.pdbx_description
1 polymer ?
#
loop_
_entity_poly.entity_id
_entity_poly.type
_entity_poly.pdbx_seq_one_letter_code
_entity_poly.pdbx_strand_id
1 'polypeptide(L)'
;MADTGHERREYLDPKKGENLPEKKVSSKAYARLGVAADAIAATKKAIPLQGNQVPALQSSKMNSYNRLRVMRDDRCWEFTTNESRQLAQQNFEAFTAAKADLAHGGNCGEHAWVAYHYLRLHAKGQPIQMSAKSGLDHAFVIMGDLKSEQDNELAVSDPWPNNPTACLWEDHFAFTPDRKQIEDNSHMVADGKSFKAAIAAGLKLSAYGEKMVKQVESEEATKQKTGDAGANHFWNHDDAASEKFEYKPEGPTQQAAPEGQQATQDHH
;
A
#
# COMPACT_ATOMS: atom_id res chain seq x y z
N MET A 1 -14.93 16.52 5.96
CA MET A 1 -13.95 15.71 5.21
C MET A 1 -12.72 16.57 5.07
N ALA A 2 -11.59 16.16 5.62
CA ALA A 2 -10.33 16.89 5.43
C ALA A 2 -9.95 16.84 3.94
N ASP A 3 -9.28 17.89 3.46
CA ASP A 3 -8.84 18.02 2.07
C ASP A 3 -7.82 16.93 1.70
N THR A 4 -8.30 15.79 1.22
CA THR A 4 -7.47 14.66 0.77
C THR A 4 -6.83 14.92 -0.59
N GLY A 5 -7.19 16.03 -1.26
CA GLY A 5 -6.73 16.35 -2.60
C GLY A 5 -5.22 16.58 -2.68
N HIS A 6 -4.58 17.06 -1.60
CA HIS A 6 -3.14 17.33 -1.59
C HIS A 6 -2.30 16.06 -1.35
N GLU A 7 -2.74 15.16 -0.48
CA GLU A 7 -2.01 13.91 -0.15
C GLU A 7 -2.04 12.92 -1.33
N ARG A 8 -3.17 12.86 -2.07
CA ARG A 8 -3.29 12.06 -3.29
C ARG A 8 -2.20 12.36 -4.32
N ARG A 9 -1.90 13.66 -4.51
CA ARG A 9 -0.94 14.10 -5.54
C ARG A 9 0.49 13.65 -5.24
N GLU A 10 0.85 13.51 -3.97
CA GLU A 10 2.21 13.14 -3.57
C GLU A 10 2.62 11.75 -4.06
N TYR A 11 1.67 10.82 -4.14
CA TYR A 11 1.93 9.41 -4.45
C TYR A 11 1.38 8.97 -5.82
N LEU A 12 0.94 9.90 -6.65
CA LEU A 12 0.44 9.60 -8.01
C LEU A 12 0.96 10.58 -9.05
N ASP A 13 1.00 11.87 -8.72
CA ASP A 13 1.37 12.90 -9.69
C ASP A 13 2.88 13.13 -9.66
N PRO A 14 3.47 13.62 -10.77
CA PRO A 14 4.88 14.01 -10.80
C PRO A 14 5.19 15.00 -9.67
N LYS A 15 6.37 14.84 -9.05
CA LYS A 15 6.83 15.80 -8.05
C LYS A 15 7.07 17.17 -8.70
N LYS A 16 7.01 18.24 -7.90
CA LYS A 16 7.24 19.60 -8.42
C LYS A 16 8.60 19.71 -9.13
N GLY A 17 8.57 19.98 -10.43
CA GLY A 17 9.76 20.11 -11.28
C GLY A 17 10.18 18.82 -11.99
N GLU A 18 9.47 17.72 -11.75
CA GLU A 18 9.65 16.45 -12.46
C GLU A 18 8.86 16.46 -13.77
N ASN A 19 9.50 16.05 -14.87
CA ASN A 19 8.85 15.87 -16.17
C ASN A 19 8.84 14.37 -16.47
N LEU A 20 7.66 13.75 -16.37
CA LEU A 20 7.47 12.33 -16.65
C LEU A 20 6.79 12.11 -18.01
N PRO A 21 7.04 10.98 -18.69
CA PRO A 21 6.25 10.60 -19.85
C PRO A 21 4.77 10.46 -19.48
N GLU A 22 3.89 10.97 -20.34
CA GLU A 22 2.45 10.78 -20.16
C GLU A 22 2.04 9.35 -20.53
N LYS A 23 1.16 8.76 -19.72
CA LYS A 23 0.51 7.48 -20.03
C LYS A 23 -1.00 7.64 -19.94
N LYS A 24 -1.70 7.48 -21.06
CA LYS A 24 -3.17 7.51 -21.07
C LYS A 24 -3.69 6.18 -20.53
N VAL A 25 -4.68 6.25 -19.64
CA VAL A 25 -5.28 5.09 -18.97
C VAL A 25 -6.80 5.23 -18.92
N SER A 26 -7.53 4.13 -18.81
CA SER A 26 -8.97 4.19 -18.67
C SER A 26 -9.39 4.99 -17.43
N SER A 27 -10.61 5.55 -17.44
CA SER A 27 -11.13 6.27 -16.26
C SER A 27 -11.20 5.36 -15.02
N LYS A 28 -11.38 4.06 -15.22
CA LYS A 28 -11.43 3.05 -14.17
C LYS A 28 -10.06 2.83 -13.54
N ALA A 29 -9.03 2.61 -14.36
CA ALA A 29 -7.65 2.52 -13.91
C ALA A 29 -7.21 3.81 -13.18
N TYR A 30 -7.52 4.98 -13.75
CA TYR A 30 -7.19 6.27 -13.12
C TYR A 30 -7.87 6.48 -11.75
N ALA A 31 -9.12 6.05 -11.61
CA ALA A 31 -9.82 6.10 -10.33
C ALA A 31 -9.17 5.18 -9.28
N ARG A 32 -8.77 3.96 -9.67
CA ARG A 32 -8.07 3.02 -8.79
C ARG A 32 -6.71 3.53 -8.36
N LEU A 33 -5.93 4.10 -9.29
CA LEU A 33 -4.65 4.76 -8.99
C LEU A 33 -4.80 5.86 -7.94
N GLY A 34 -5.87 6.67 -8.03
CA GLY A 34 -6.17 7.69 -7.02
C GLY A 34 -6.39 7.10 -5.62
N VAL A 35 -7.19 6.04 -5.51
CA VAL A 35 -7.47 5.40 -4.21
C VAL A 35 -6.26 4.61 -3.68
N ALA A 36 -5.44 4.03 -4.56
CA ALA A 36 -4.16 3.41 -4.20
C ALA A 36 -3.18 4.44 -3.63
N ALA A 37 -3.09 5.64 -4.22
CA ALA A 37 -2.28 6.73 -3.70
C ALA A 37 -2.74 7.19 -2.31
N ASP A 38 -4.07 7.28 -2.10
CA ASP A 38 -4.64 7.59 -0.78
C ASP A 38 -4.29 6.51 0.26
N ALA A 39 -4.29 5.23 -0.14
CA ALA A 39 -3.88 4.12 0.72
C ALA A 39 -2.40 4.17 1.09
N ILE A 40 -1.54 4.57 0.14
CA ILE A 40 -0.11 4.82 0.38
C ILE A 40 0.05 5.94 1.41
N ALA A 41 -0.62 7.08 1.23
CA ALA A 41 -0.56 8.22 2.15
C ALA A 41 -0.97 7.83 3.57
N ALA A 42 -2.13 7.16 3.70
CA ALA A 42 -2.62 6.68 4.98
C ALA A 42 -1.65 5.70 5.65
N THR A 43 -1.01 4.84 4.85
CA THR A 43 -0.01 3.90 5.36
C THR A 43 1.27 4.59 5.81
N LYS A 44 1.78 5.59 5.07
CA LYS A 44 2.96 6.36 5.49
C LYS A 44 2.71 7.19 6.73
N LYS A 45 1.46 7.63 6.96
CA LYS A 45 1.07 8.25 8.24
C LYS A 45 1.13 7.25 9.40
N ALA A 46 0.66 6.02 9.18
CA ALA A 46 0.70 4.96 10.19
C ALA A 46 2.13 4.45 10.44
N ILE A 47 2.90 4.20 9.37
CA ILE A 47 4.27 3.67 9.39
C ILE A 47 5.18 4.61 8.56
N PRO A 48 5.77 5.64 9.19
CA PRO A 48 6.56 6.63 8.46
C PRO A 48 7.84 6.06 7.84
N LEU A 49 8.46 5.10 8.52
CA LEU A 49 9.78 4.56 8.19
C LEU A 49 9.76 3.04 8.23
N GLN A 50 10.31 2.41 7.20
CA GLN A 50 10.33 0.97 7.05
C GLN A 50 11.32 0.34 8.01
N GLY A 51 10.95 -0.82 8.54
CA GLY A 51 11.77 -1.57 9.47
C GLY A 51 12.99 -2.25 8.85
N ASN A 52 13.17 -2.26 7.53
CA ASN A 52 14.27 -2.95 6.86
C ASN A 52 14.87 -2.20 5.66
N GLN A 53 14.47 -0.96 5.37
CA GLN A 53 15.08 -0.17 4.29
C GLN A 53 16.28 0.61 4.82
N VAL A 54 17.44 0.47 4.20
CA VAL A 54 18.70 1.11 4.65
C VAL A 54 18.53 2.62 4.89
N PRO A 55 17.93 3.43 4.00
CA PRO A 55 17.72 4.86 4.27
C PRO A 55 16.85 5.14 5.50
N ALA A 56 15.77 4.36 5.70
CA ALA A 56 14.90 4.47 6.86
C ALA A 56 15.62 4.05 8.17
N LEU A 57 16.43 3.00 8.10
CA LEU A 57 17.24 2.52 9.22
C LEU A 57 18.30 3.55 9.63
N GLN A 58 18.98 4.14 8.66
CA GLN A 58 20.01 5.15 8.90
C GLN A 58 19.41 6.43 9.49
N SER A 59 18.36 6.96 8.87
CA SER A 59 17.70 8.21 9.33
C SER A 59 17.05 8.07 10.71
N SER A 60 16.57 6.88 11.06
CA SER A 60 15.95 6.61 12.36
C SER A 60 16.90 6.07 13.43
N LYS A 61 18.19 5.90 13.12
CA LYS A 61 19.16 5.22 14.00
C LYS A 61 18.65 3.85 14.48
N MET A 62 18.20 3.02 13.53
CA MET A 62 17.59 1.70 13.74
C MET A 62 16.25 1.70 14.50
N ASN A 63 15.66 2.86 14.82
CA ASN A 63 14.39 2.89 15.54
C ASN A 63 13.25 2.24 14.74
N SER A 64 13.23 2.38 13.41
CA SER A 64 12.22 1.72 12.57
C SER A 64 12.32 0.18 12.66
N TYR A 65 13.53 -0.38 12.74
CA TYR A 65 13.75 -1.81 12.99
C TYR A 65 13.27 -2.23 14.39
N ASN A 66 13.53 -1.42 15.41
CA ASN A 66 13.04 -1.71 16.77
C ASN A 66 11.50 -1.70 16.83
N ARG A 67 10.83 -0.77 16.14
CA ARG A 67 9.37 -0.77 16.03
C ARG A 67 8.84 -1.99 15.27
N LEU A 68 9.53 -2.44 14.22
CA LEU A 68 9.23 -3.73 13.57
C LEU A 68 9.38 -4.91 14.54
N ARG A 69 10.37 -4.90 15.44
CA ARG A 69 10.49 -5.95 16.46
C ARG A 69 9.35 -5.91 17.47
N VAL A 70 8.92 -4.71 17.87
CA VAL A 70 7.73 -4.53 18.73
C VAL A 70 6.49 -5.13 18.09
N MET A 71 6.30 -4.92 16.78
CA MET A 71 5.19 -5.52 16.03
C MET A 71 5.11 -7.05 16.14
N ARG A 72 6.25 -7.71 16.24
CA ARG A 72 6.40 -9.17 16.14
C ARG A 72 6.62 -9.87 17.48
N ASP A 73 6.70 -9.12 18.58
CA ASP A 73 6.88 -9.66 19.92
C ASP A 73 5.60 -9.49 20.73
N ASP A 74 4.90 -10.61 21.00
CA ASP A 74 3.64 -10.61 21.74
C ASP A 74 3.75 -10.03 23.15
N ARG A 75 4.94 -10.01 23.75
CA ARG A 75 5.18 -9.39 25.07
C ARG A 75 5.06 -7.87 25.03
N CYS A 76 5.12 -7.27 23.85
CA CYS A 76 4.94 -5.84 23.66
C CYS A 76 3.48 -5.40 23.68
N TRP A 77 2.51 -6.32 23.71
CA TRP A 77 1.11 -6.02 23.48
C TRP A 77 0.21 -6.48 24.62
N GLU A 78 -0.73 -5.61 24.99
CA GLU A 78 -1.76 -5.90 25.99
C GLU A 78 -3.14 -5.59 25.41
N PHE A 79 -4.07 -6.53 25.55
CA PHE A 79 -5.48 -6.27 25.31
C PHE A 79 -6.13 -5.72 26.57
N THR A 80 -6.87 -4.62 26.43
CA THR A 80 -7.61 -3.99 27.53
C THR A 80 -9.03 -4.56 27.69
N THR A 81 -9.51 -5.35 26.71
CA THR A 81 -10.83 -5.99 26.72
C THR A 81 -10.73 -7.41 26.16
N ASN A 82 -11.66 -8.30 26.51
CA ASN A 82 -11.71 -9.66 25.94
C ASN A 82 -12.27 -9.63 24.51
N GLU A 83 -13.15 -8.67 24.22
CA GLU A 83 -13.77 -8.46 22.93
C GLU A 83 -12.73 -8.11 21.86
N SER A 84 -11.80 -7.18 22.17
CA SER A 84 -10.70 -6.84 21.24
C SER A 84 -9.74 -8.00 21.03
N ARG A 85 -9.47 -8.82 22.06
CA ARG A 85 -8.67 -10.04 21.96
C ARG A 85 -9.30 -11.06 21.02
N GLN A 86 -10.58 -11.36 21.20
CA GLN A 86 -11.31 -12.31 20.35
C GLN A 86 -11.38 -11.81 18.91
N LEU A 87 -11.66 -10.51 18.71
CA LEU A 87 -11.70 -9.92 17.38
C LEU A 87 -10.34 -10.01 16.67
N ALA A 88 -9.24 -9.77 17.39
CA ALA A 88 -7.89 -9.89 16.86
C ALA A 88 -7.52 -11.33 16.49
N GLN A 89 -7.96 -12.33 17.27
CA GLN A 89 -7.73 -13.75 16.98
C GLN A 89 -8.46 -14.21 15.70
N GLN A 90 -9.62 -13.62 15.41
CA GLN A 90 -10.44 -13.95 14.23
C GLN A 90 -10.03 -13.17 12.97
N ASN A 91 -9.28 -12.08 13.12
CA ASN A 91 -8.92 -11.16 12.03
C ASN A 91 -7.45 -10.76 12.18
N PHE A 92 -6.55 -11.71 11.93
CA PHE A 92 -5.10 -11.53 12.14
C PHE A 92 -4.54 -10.38 11.30
N GLU A 93 -5.10 -10.16 10.11
CA GLU A 93 -4.76 -9.09 9.20
C GLU A 93 -5.10 -7.71 9.76
N ALA A 94 -6.30 -7.59 10.35
CA ALA A 94 -6.73 -6.38 11.02
C ALA A 94 -5.94 -6.12 12.30
N PHE A 95 -5.57 -7.18 13.02
CA PHE A 95 -4.70 -7.10 14.19
C PHE A 95 -3.30 -6.62 13.82
N THR A 96 -2.74 -7.12 12.72
CA THR A 96 -1.44 -6.67 12.20
C THR A 96 -1.49 -5.20 11.82
N ALA A 97 -2.51 -4.75 11.09
CA ALA A 97 -2.68 -3.35 10.76
C ALA A 97 -2.87 -2.45 12.01
N ALA A 98 -3.58 -2.93 13.03
CA ALA A 98 -3.80 -2.19 14.28
C ALA A 98 -2.50 -2.03 15.08
N LYS A 99 -1.70 -3.10 15.18
CA LYS A 99 -0.37 -3.02 15.79
C LYS A 99 0.52 -2.01 15.06
N ALA A 100 0.48 -1.99 13.72
CA ALA A 100 1.34 -1.14 12.90
C ALA A 100 1.05 0.34 13.14
N ASP A 101 -0.23 0.67 13.25
CA ASP A 101 -0.75 2.01 13.57
C ASP A 101 -0.29 2.49 14.95
N LEU A 102 -0.32 1.60 15.96
CA LEU A 102 0.05 1.92 17.35
C LEU A 102 1.57 1.98 17.58
N ALA A 103 2.34 1.07 16.95
CA ALA A 103 3.79 1.01 17.11
C ALA A 103 4.53 1.93 16.13
N HIS A 104 3.85 2.44 15.10
CA HIS A 104 4.44 3.16 13.98
C HIS A 104 5.61 2.42 13.32
N GLY A 105 5.44 1.10 13.14
CA GLY A 105 6.48 0.20 12.67
C GLY A 105 5.93 -0.92 11.80
N GLY A 106 6.79 -1.43 10.92
CA GLY A 106 6.43 -2.51 10.01
C GLY A 106 7.46 -2.71 8.90
N ASN A 107 7.36 -3.85 8.23
CA ASN A 107 8.03 -4.19 6.97
C ASN A 107 6.97 -4.26 5.85
N CYS A 108 7.28 -4.81 4.67
CA CYS A 108 6.40 -4.91 3.51
C CYS A 108 5.04 -5.52 3.87
N GLY A 109 5.00 -6.63 4.60
CA GLY A 109 3.75 -7.27 5.03
C GLY A 109 2.88 -6.36 5.91
N GLU A 110 3.45 -5.70 6.92
CA GLU A 110 2.69 -4.79 7.78
C GLU A 110 2.22 -3.53 7.03
N HIS A 111 3.05 -2.98 6.13
CA HIS A 111 2.68 -1.87 5.25
C HIS A 111 1.51 -2.26 4.34
N ALA A 112 1.59 -3.41 3.70
CA ALA A 112 0.55 -3.88 2.80
C ALA A 112 -0.75 -4.22 3.54
N TRP A 113 -0.72 -4.69 4.79
CA TRP A 113 -1.94 -4.89 5.58
C TRP A 113 -2.62 -3.57 5.95
N VAL A 114 -1.85 -2.53 6.30
CA VAL A 114 -2.43 -1.20 6.54
C VAL A 114 -3.10 -0.66 5.28
N ALA A 115 -2.44 -0.77 4.13
CA ALA A 115 -3.01 -0.37 2.84
C ALA A 115 -4.26 -1.19 2.48
N TYR A 116 -4.21 -2.52 2.65
CA TYR A 116 -5.33 -3.40 2.38
C TYR A 116 -6.57 -3.02 3.18
N HIS A 117 -6.41 -2.73 4.48
CA HIS A 117 -7.53 -2.30 5.33
C HIS A 117 -8.03 -0.89 5.03
N TYR A 118 -7.16 0.01 4.56
CA TYR A 118 -7.58 1.30 4.04
C TYR A 118 -8.45 1.09 2.80
N LEU A 119 -7.98 0.31 1.84
CA LEU A 119 -8.69 0.02 0.60
C LEU A 119 -10.01 -0.72 0.86
N ARG A 120 -10.05 -1.69 1.78
CA ARG A 120 -11.28 -2.37 2.17
C ARG A 120 -12.35 -1.41 2.67
N LEU A 121 -11.96 -0.37 3.42
CA LEU A 121 -12.85 0.64 3.97
C LEU A 121 -13.28 1.68 2.91
N HIS A 122 -12.36 2.10 2.04
CA HIS A 122 -12.55 3.27 1.16
C HIS A 122 -12.86 2.94 -0.30
N ALA A 123 -12.57 1.73 -0.78
CA ALA A 123 -12.75 1.30 -2.17
C ALA A 123 -13.97 0.38 -2.37
N LYS A 124 -15.08 0.61 -1.63
CA LYS A 124 -16.26 -0.28 -1.61
C LYS A 124 -16.68 -0.74 -3.01
N GLY A 125 -16.80 -2.05 -3.20
CA GLY A 125 -17.17 -2.68 -4.48
C GLY A 125 -15.99 -2.97 -5.41
N GLN A 126 -14.78 -2.53 -5.10
CA GLN A 126 -13.57 -2.90 -5.86
C GLN A 126 -12.99 -4.23 -5.35
N PRO A 127 -12.57 -5.14 -6.24
CA PRO A 127 -11.71 -6.25 -5.86
C PRO A 127 -10.36 -5.73 -5.35
N ILE A 128 -9.88 -6.30 -4.25
CA ILE A 128 -8.59 -6.00 -3.64
C ILE A 128 -7.89 -7.29 -3.25
N GLN A 129 -6.58 -7.34 -3.41
CA GLN A 129 -5.77 -8.50 -3.10
C GLN A 129 -4.44 -8.11 -2.44
N MET A 130 -4.13 -8.74 -1.31
CA MET A 130 -2.77 -8.77 -0.77
C MET A 130 -1.95 -9.74 -1.60
N SER A 131 -0.95 -9.22 -2.31
CA SER A 131 -0.17 -9.96 -3.29
C SER A 131 1.31 -9.98 -2.94
N ALA A 132 1.99 -11.03 -3.40
CA ALA A 132 3.45 -11.12 -3.48
C ALA A 132 3.82 -11.73 -4.84
N LYS A 133 5.10 -11.70 -5.20
CA LYS A 133 5.61 -12.40 -6.38
C LYS A 133 6.49 -13.57 -5.93
N SER A 134 6.22 -14.77 -6.43
CA SER A 134 7.04 -15.94 -6.17
C SER A 134 8.52 -15.67 -6.44
N GLY A 135 9.37 -15.98 -5.47
CA GLY A 135 10.82 -15.72 -5.54
C GLY A 135 11.22 -14.28 -5.20
N LEU A 136 10.27 -13.40 -4.90
CA LEU A 136 10.47 -12.05 -4.40
C LEU A 136 9.77 -11.92 -3.05
N ASP A 137 10.53 -11.88 -1.95
CA ASP A 137 10.02 -11.71 -0.59
C ASP A 137 9.52 -10.27 -0.35
N HIS A 138 8.41 -9.92 -1.01
CA HIS A 138 7.81 -8.59 -0.98
C HIS A 138 6.29 -8.66 -1.08
N ALA A 139 5.61 -7.90 -0.22
CA ALA A 139 4.14 -7.85 -0.14
C ALA A 139 3.62 -6.45 -0.46
N PHE A 140 2.54 -6.38 -1.23
CA PHE A 140 1.87 -5.17 -1.69
C PHE A 140 0.38 -5.45 -1.95
N VAL A 141 -0.40 -4.44 -2.32
CA VAL A 141 -1.84 -4.62 -2.60
C VAL A 141 -2.16 -4.29 -4.05
N ILE A 142 -2.84 -5.21 -4.74
CA ILE A 142 -3.41 -4.99 -6.08
C ILE A 142 -4.91 -4.66 -5.95
N MET A 143 -5.35 -3.63 -6.66
CA MET A 143 -6.75 -3.27 -6.86
C MET A 143 -7.20 -3.67 -8.26
N GLY A 144 -8.27 -4.46 -8.34
CA GLY A 144 -8.79 -5.06 -9.57
C GLY A 144 -8.82 -6.58 -9.52
N ASP A 145 -9.54 -7.19 -10.47
CA ASP A 145 -9.70 -8.63 -10.56
C ASP A 145 -8.59 -9.23 -11.42
N LEU A 146 -7.58 -9.79 -10.75
CA LEU A 146 -6.45 -10.48 -11.36
C LEU A 146 -6.83 -11.67 -12.26
N LYS A 147 -8.07 -12.17 -12.21
CA LYS A 147 -8.52 -13.28 -13.05
C LYS A 147 -9.16 -12.83 -14.35
N SER A 148 -9.74 -11.64 -14.39
CA SER A 148 -10.57 -11.19 -15.52
C SER A 148 -10.13 -9.88 -16.16
N GLU A 149 -9.39 -9.03 -15.45
CA GLU A 149 -8.96 -7.72 -15.93
C GLU A 149 -7.54 -7.77 -16.51
N GLN A 150 -7.23 -6.88 -17.46
CA GLN A 150 -5.91 -6.75 -18.07
C GLN A 150 -4.93 -6.02 -17.15
N ASP A 151 -3.62 -6.20 -17.33
CA ASP A 151 -2.60 -5.63 -16.42
C ASP A 151 -2.65 -4.10 -16.32
N ASN A 152 -3.03 -3.42 -17.42
CA ASN A 152 -3.22 -1.98 -17.49
C ASN A 152 -4.49 -1.46 -16.78
N GLU A 153 -5.34 -2.34 -16.28
CA GLU A 153 -6.53 -2.01 -15.47
C GLU A 153 -6.31 -2.23 -13.97
N LEU A 154 -5.20 -2.89 -13.60
CA LEU A 154 -4.86 -3.23 -12.22
C LEU A 154 -3.98 -2.14 -11.62
N ALA A 155 -4.41 -1.53 -10.52
CA ALA A 155 -3.59 -0.54 -9.80
C ALA A 155 -2.90 -1.20 -8.61
N VAL A 156 -1.68 -0.75 -8.29
CA VAL A 156 -0.89 -1.24 -7.17
C VAL A 156 -0.78 -0.15 -6.10
N SER A 157 -1.04 -0.53 -4.86
CA SER A 157 -0.72 0.24 -3.66
C SER A 157 0.43 -0.44 -2.94
N ASP A 158 1.62 0.13 -3.07
CA ASP A 158 2.84 -0.35 -2.41
C ASP A 158 3.51 0.77 -1.59
N PRO A 159 3.19 0.86 -0.29
CA PRO A 159 3.74 1.89 0.58
C PRO A 159 5.09 1.53 1.20
N TRP A 160 5.64 0.36 0.96
CA TRP A 160 6.89 -0.07 1.59
C TRP A 160 8.14 0.62 1.01
N PRO A 161 8.33 0.79 -0.31
CA PRO A 161 9.52 1.47 -0.85
C PRO A 161 9.75 2.87 -0.25
N ASN A 162 10.99 3.35 -0.29
CA ASN A 162 11.33 4.68 0.24
C ASN A 162 10.59 5.79 -0.53
N ASN A 163 10.46 5.62 -1.84
CA ASN A 163 9.68 6.44 -2.75
C ASN A 163 8.48 5.63 -3.25
N PRO A 164 7.41 5.49 -2.44
CA PRO A 164 6.22 4.80 -2.90
C PRO A 164 5.51 5.64 -3.97
N THR A 165 4.88 4.98 -4.94
CA THR A 165 4.05 5.62 -5.96
C THR A 165 2.99 4.61 -6.37
N ALA A 166 1.75 5.05 -6.47
CA ALA A 166 0.69 4.26 -7.06
C ALA A 166 0.96 4.12 -8.56
N CYS A 167 1.01 2.89 -9.04
CA CYS A 167 1.28 2.57 -10.44
C CYS A 167 0.35 1.46 -10.94
N LEU A 168 0.31 1.23 -12.25
CA LEU A 168 -0.36 0.05 -12.77
C LEU A 168 0.48 -1.19 -12.48
N TRP A 169 -0.14 -2.37 -12.48
CA TRP A 169 0.58 -3.63 -12.27
C TRP A 169 1.71 -3.83 -13.27
N GLU A 170 1.48 -3.49 -14.55
CA GLU A 170 2.50 -3.54 -15.60
C GLU A 170 3.70 -2.58 -15.39
N ASP A 171 3.54 -1.57 -14.52
CA ASP A 171 4.56 -0.56 -14.23
C ASP A 171 5.21 -0.77 -12.84
N HIS A 172 4.79 -1.78 -12.08
CA HIS A 172 5.33 -2.10 -10.75
C HIS A 172 6.64 -2.88 -10.85
N PHE A 173 7.59 -2.65 -9.94
CA PHE A 173 8.89 -3.32 -9.99
C PHE A 173 8.80 -4.86 -9.85
N ALA A 174 7.73 -5.35 -9.21
CA ALA A 174 7.46 -6.77 -9.08
C ALA A 174 6.68 -7.35 -10.26
N PHE A 175 6.43 -6.59 -11.33
CA PHE A 175 5.66 -7.07 -12.48
C PHE A 175 6.14 -8.43 -13.00
N THR A 176 5.19 -9.25 -13.40
CA THR A 176 5.43 -10.45 -14.19
C THR A 176 4.24 -10.71 -15.11
N PRO A 177 4.47 -11.03 -16.39
CA PRO A 177 3.40 -11.43 -17.30
C PRO A 177 2.84 -12.82 -16.96
N ASP A 178 3.59 -13.65 -16.23
CA ASP A 178 3.11 -14.94 -15.74
C ASP A 178 2.34 -14.77 -14.42
N ARG A 179 1.03 -14.59 -14.53
CA ARG A 179 0.14 -14.41 -13.37
C ARG A 179 0.14 -15.57 -12.38
N LYS A 180 0.66 -16.75 -12.74
CA LYS A 180 0.80 -17.88 -11.80
C LYS A 180 1.89 -17.64 -10.74
N GLN A 181 2.78 -16.68 -11.00
CA GLN A 181 3.80 -16.25 -10.04
C GLN A 181 3.29 -15.18 -9.07
N ILE A 182 2.05 -14.69 -9.25
CA ILE A 182 1.42 -13.77 -8.30
C ILE A 182 0.78 -14.61 -7.21
N GLU A 183 1.31 -14.48 -6.00
CA GLU A 183 0.78 -15.15 -4.82
C GLU A 183 -0.45 -14.39 -4.31
N ASP A 184 -1.53 -15.12 -4.02
CA ASP A 184 -2.77 -14.58 -3.44
C ASP A 184 -2.82 -14.93 -1.95
N ASN A 185 -2.42 -13.97 -1.11
CA ASN A 185 -2.41 -14.15 0.34
C ASN A 185 -3.75 -13.79 0.98
N SER A 186 -4.53 -12.92 0.33
CA SER A 186 -5.90 -12.57 0.73
C SER A 186 -6.59 -11.78 -0.37
N HIS A 187 -7.79 -12.20 -0.76
CA HIS A 187 -8.58 -11.57 -1.80
C HIS A 187 -10.02 -11.32 -1.32
N MET A 188 -10.57 -10.15 -1.61
CA MET A 188 -11.99 -9.86 -1.42
C MET A 188 -12.49 -8.74 -2.32
N VAL A 189 -13.82 -8.59 -2.39
CA VAL A 189 -14.44 -7.32 -2.81
C VAL A 189 -14.58 -6.43 -1.58
N ALA A 190 -14.00 -5.22 -1.63
CA ALA A 190 -14.03 -4.26 -0.54
C ALA A 190 -15.48 -3.99 -0.07
N ASP A 191 -15.74 -4.22 1.22
CA ASP A 191 -17.08 -4.20 1.81
C ASP A 191 -17.39 -2.90 2.56
N GLY A 192 -16.42 -1.98 2.65
CA GLY A 192 -16.53 -0.75 3.43
C GLY A 192 -16.39 -0.99 4.94
N LYS A 193 -15.84 -2.12 5.38
CA LYS A 193 -15.65 -2.45 6.80
C LYS A 193 -14.17 -2.63 7.13
N SER A 194 -13.79 -2.30 8.35
CA SER A 194 -12.46 -2.61 8.87
C SER A 194 -12.52 -2.83 10.38
N PHE A 195 -12.01 -3.97 10.84
CA PHE A 195 -11.90 -4.27 12.27
C PHE A 195 -10.69 -3.62 12.92
N LYS A 196 -9.80 -2.98 12.14
CA LYS A 196 -8.57 -2.33 12.61
C LYS A 196 -8.84 -1.39 13.78
N ALA A 197 -9.78 -0.46 13.62
CA ALA A 197 -10.09 0.55 14.63
C ALA A 197 -10.69 -0.06 15.91
N ALA A 198 -11.57 -1.06 15.77
CA ALA A 198 -12.17 -1.76 16.91
C ALA A 198 -11.12 -2.56 17.71
N ILE A 199 -10.18 -3.22 17.02
CA ILE A 199 -9.06 -3.90 17.66
C ILE A 199 -8.15 -2.88 18.36
N ALA A 200 -7.76 -1.81 17.66
CA ALA A 200 -6.88 -0.76 18.19
C ALA A 200 -7.45 -0.09 19.45
N ALA A 201 -8.77 0.13 19.53
CA ALA A 201 -9.42 0.70 20.71
C ALA A 201 -9.23 -0.14 21.98
N GLY A 202 -9.04 -1.45 21.83
CA GLY A 202 -8.84 -2.39 22.93
C GLY A 202 -7.43 -2.99 22.99
N LEU A 203 -6.45 -2.37 22.33
CA LEU A 203 -5.06 -2.83 22.23
C LEU A 203 -4.11 -1.68 22.59
N LYS A 204 -3.06 -1.97 23.36
CA LYS A 204 -2.02 -1.00 23.70
C LYS A 204 -0.65 -1.66 23.79
N LEU A 205 0.39 -0.84 23.79
CA LEU A 205 1.73 -1.29 24.15
C LEU A 205 1.79 -1.62 25.65
N SER A 206 2.48 -2.70 25.98
CA SER A 206 2.92 -2.97 27.35
C SER A 206 4.02 -1.99 27.77
N ALA A 207 4.33 -1.91 29.06
CA ALA A 207 5.48 -1.11 29.53
C ALA A 207 6.82 -1.54 28.89
N TYR A 208 6.93 -2.81 28.47
CA TYR A 208 8.08 -3.30 27.71
C TYR A 208 8.05 -2.78 26.26
N GLY A 209 6.89 -2.87 25.59
CA GLY A 209 6.69 -2.34 24.24
C GLY A 209 6.96 -0.84 24.15
N GLU A 210 6.47 -0.05 25.11
CA GLU A 210 6.69 1.40 25.18
C GLU A 210 8.18 1.78 25.27
N LYS A 211 8.99 0.99 25.97
CA LYS A 211 10.44 1.20 26.04
C LYS A 211 11.08 0.86 24.70
N MET A 212 10.69 -0.25 24.09
CA MET A 212 11.28 -0.72 22.83
C MET A 212 11.00 0.21 21.64
N VAL A 213 9.79 0.76 21.49
CA VAL A 213 9.47 1.67 20.37
C VAL A 213 10.28 2.98 20.40
N LYS A 214 10.90 3.31 21.55
CA LYS A 214 11.75 4.49 21.74
C LYS A 214 13.24 4.19 21.59
N GLN A 215 13.62 2.91 21.43
CA GLN A 215 15.04 2.54 21.33
C GLN A 215 15.64 3.01 20.01
N VAL A 216 16.77 3.69 20.13
CA VAL A 216 17.67 4.10 19.05
C VAL A 216 19.04 3.49 19.30
N GLU A 217 19.81 3.30 18.23
CA GLU A 217 21.20 2.88 18.31
C GLU A 217 22.15 4.06 18.19
N SER A 218 23.44 3.84 18.51
CA SER A 218 24.46 4.84 18.18
C SER A 218 24.61 4.95 16.66
N GLU A 219 25.23 6.03 16.21
CA GLU A 219 25.48 6.25 14.79
C GLU A 219 26.45 5.20 14.24
N GLU A 220 27.47 4.81 15.00
CA GLU A 220 28.44 3.78 14.64
C GLU A 220 27.78 2.41 14.52
N ALA A 221 26.94 2.03 15.50
CA ALA A 221 26.20 0.77 15.46
C ALA A 221 25.22 0.72 14.27
N THR A 222 24.54 1.84 14.00
CA THR A 222 23.64 1.99 12.84
C THR A 222 24.42 1.81 11.53
N LYS A 223 25.56 2.48 11.37
CA LYS A 223 26.41 2.36 10.17
C LYS A 223 26.95 0.94 10.00
N GLN A 224 27.39 0.30 11.07
CA GLN A 224 27.88 -1.06 11.03
C GLN A 224 26.79 -2.04 10.54
N LYS A 225 25.58 -1.98 11.11
CA LYS A 225 24.48 -2.87 10.74
C LYS A 225 23.96 -2.60 9.32
N THR A 226 23.82 -1.34 8.95
CA THR A 226 23.34 -0.98 7.61
C THR A 226 24.40 -1.16 6.52
N GLY A 227 25.68 -1.15 6.89
CA GLY A 227 26.78 -1.52 6.00
C GLY A 227 26.82 -3.01 5.67
N ASP A 228 26.25 -3.86 6.52
CA ASP A 228 26.09 -5.30 6.29
C ASP A 228 24.64 -5.65 5.94
N ALA A 229 24.06 -4.88 5.02
CA ALA A 229 22.64 -4.98 4.66
C ALA A 229 22.25 -6.40 4.20
N GLY A 230 23.11 -7.06 3.42
CA GLY A 230 22.86 -8.41 2.92
C GLY A 230 22.72 -9.45 4.04
N ALA A 231 23.62 -9.47 5.01
CA ALA A 231 23.55 -10.42 6.13
C ALA A 231 22.39 -10.14 7.09
N ASN A 232 21.94 -8.88 7.14
CA ASN A 232 20.83 -8.47 8.01
C ASN A 232 19.47 -8.48 7.31
N HIS A 233 19.39 -8.92 6.05
CA HIS A 233 18.17 -8.87 5.23
C HIS A 233 17.57 -7.45 5.12
N PHE A 234 18.43 -6.44 5.09
CA PHE A 234 18.04 -5.07 4.82
C PHE A 234 18.05 -4.80 3.32
N TRP A 235 17.06 -4.05 2.89
CA TRP A 235 16.84 -3.69 1.50
C TRP A 235 17.33 -2.28 1.25
N ASN A 236 17.71 -2.02 0.01
CA ASN A 236 18.01 -0.68 -0.47
C ASN A 236 17.22 -0.41 -1.76
N HIS A 237 15.93 -0.75 -1.71
CA HIS A 237 15.04 -0.65 -2.85
C HIS A 237 14.24 0.63 -2.77
N ASP A 238 14.40 1.48 -3.76
CA ASP A 238 13.98 2.88 -3.64
C ASP A 238 12.55 3.13 -4.13
N ASP A 239 12.18 2.61 -5.30
CA ASP A 239 10.96 3.00 -6.02
C ASP A 239 9.97 1.85 -6.20
N ALA A 240 8.68 2.09 -5.94
CA ALA A 240 7.62 1.11 -6.19
C ALA A 240 7.37 0.83 -7.68
N ALA A 241 7.63 1.82 -8.54
CA ALA A 241 7.45 1.70 -9.98
C ALA A 241 8.80 1.45 -10.67
N SER A 242 8.85 0.53 -11.63
CA SER A 242 10.02 0.33 -12.48
C SER A 242 10.22 1.51 -13.44
N GLU A 243 9.11 2.09 -13.89
CA GLU A 243 9.06 3.31 -14.69
C GLU A 243 7.99 4.25 -14.12
N LYS A 244 8.27 5.55 -14.08
CA LYS A 244 7.34 6.57 -13.57
C LYS A 244 6.64 7.27 -14.72
N PHE A 245 5.32 7.38 -14.62
CA PHE A 245 4.47 8.02 -15.61
C PHE A 245 3.63 9.12 -14.98
N GLU A 246 3.30 10.13 -15.77
CA GLU A 246 2.16 10.99 -15.50
C GLU A 246 0.90 10.33 -16.07
N TYR A 247 0.18 9.60 -15.23
CA TYR A 247 -1.07 8.97 -15.67
C TYR A 247 -2.12 10.04 -15.97
N LYS A 248 -2.74 9.93 -17.15
CA LYS A 248 -3.85 10.79 -17.57
C LYS A 248 -5.06 9.92 -17.89
N PRO A 249 -6.27 10.26 -17.44
CA PRO A 249 -7.44 9.58 -17.94
C PRO A 249 -7.53 9.80 -19.45
N GLU A 250 -7.89 8.75 -20.18
CA GLU A 250 -8.37 8.88 -21.55
C GLU A 250 -9.54 9.86 -21.51
N GLY A 251 -9.49 10.87 -22.39
CA GLY A 251 -10.62 11.79 -22.55
C GLY A 251 -11.89 11.01 -22.86
N PRO A 252 -13.09 11.59 -22.63
CA PRO A 252 -14.33 10.94 -23.02
C PRO A 252 -14.18 10.52 -24.48
N THR A 253 -14.26 9.22 -24.75
CA THR A 253 -14.30 8.70 -26.11
C THR A 253 -15.43 9.44 -26.77
N GLN A 254 -15.13 10.29 -27.77
CA GLN A 254 -16.19 10.90 -28.56
C GLN A 254 -16.93 9.71 -29.17
N GLN A 255 -18.10 9.39 -28.61
CA GLN A 255 -19.00 8.42 -29.21
C GLN A 255 -19.22 8.95 -30.62
N ALA A 256 -18.75 8.20 -31.61
CA ALA A 256 -19.02 8.49 -33.00
C ALA A 256 -20.54 8.72 -33.10
N ALA A 257 -20.93 9.91 -33.56
CA ALA A 257 -22.33 10.21 -33.77
C ALA A 257 -22.93 9.08 -34.61
N PRO A 258 -24.10 8.53 -34.25
CA PRO A 258 -24.73 7.50 -35.05
C PRO A 258 -24.86 8.02 -36.49
N GLU A 259 -24.24 7.30 -37.42
CA GLU A 259 -24.36 7.59 -38.86
C GLU A 259 -25.85 7.70 -39.21
N GLY A 260 -26.19 8.79 -39.88
CA GLY A 260 -27.54 9.29 -40.00
C GLY A 260 -28.56 8.25 -40.48
N GLN A 261 -29.68 8.18 -39.77
CA GLN A 261 -30.93 7.76 -40.38
C GLN A 261 -31.30 8.81 -41.42
N GLN A 262 -31.10 8.47 -42.70
CA GLN A 262 -31.68 9.20 -43.82
C GLN A 262 -33.20 9.23 -43.62
N ALA A 263 -33.72 10.42 -43.34
CA ALA A 263 -35.15 10.68 -43.39
C ALA A 263 -35.60 10.56 -44.85
N THR A 264 -36.41 9.54 -45.14
CA THR A 264 -37.19 9.45 -46.37
C THR A 264 -38.17 10.60 -46.38
N GLN A 265 -38.02 11.50 -47.36
CA GLN A 265 -39.03 12.49 -47.71
C GLN A 265 -40.18 11.79 -48.43
N ASP A 266 -41.33 11.65 -47.77
CA ASP A 266 -42.58 11.32 -48.43
C ASP A 266 -43.19 12.60 -49.02
N HIS A 267 -43.22 12.66 -50.35
CA HIS A 267 -44.04 13.60 -51.10
C HIS A 267 -45.39 12.94 -51.40
N HIS A 268 -46.45 13.42 -50.77
CA HIS A 268 -47.83 13.32 -51.27
C HIS A 268 -48.63 14.57 -50.89
#